data_AF-A0A7X9HYS5-F1
#
_entry.id   AF-A0A7X9HYS5-F1
#
_cell.length_a   1.000
_cell.length_b   1.000
_cell.length_c   1.000
_cell.angle_alpha   90.00
_cell.angle_beta   90.00
_cell.angle_gamma   90.00
#
_symmetry.space_group_name_H-M   'P 1'
#
loop_
_entity.id
_entity.type
_entity.pdbx_description
1 polymer ?
#
loop_
_entity_poly.entity_id
_entity_poly.type
_entity_poly.pdbx_seq_one_letter_code
_entity_poly.pdbx_strand_id
1 'polypeptide(L)'
;MPGVVSPDEIFKGFSQNGYSLYADVKLGEKKKWGTLARFDYYNPDTKNILKKKNHQDIQKRLILGVSYRLVMNNMILIDWQKLSHTAYFRPDAKIPNEERWQATLQIKF
;
A
#
# COMPACT_ATOMS: atom_id res chain seq x y z
N MET A 1 28.75 -19.82 1.77
CA MET A 1 28.56 -18.35 1.84
C MET A 1 27.08 -18.06 1.60
N PRO A 2 26.39 -17.30 2.46
CA PRO A 2 24.97 -17.03 2.27
C PRO A 2 24.74 -16.13 1.05
N GLY A 3 24.03 -16.70 0.06
CA GLY A 3 23.06 -16.03 -0.81
C GLY A 3 23.53 -14.86 -1.66
N VAL A 4 24.29 -15.13 -2.72
CA VAL A 4 24.39 -14.20 -3.85
C VAL A 4 23.01 -14.18 -4.53
N VAL A 5 22.22 -13.13 -4.28
CA VAL A 5 20.92 -12.93 -4.94
C VAL A 5 21.20 -12.48 -6.38
N SER A 6 20.63 -13.18 -7.36
CA SER A 6 20.78 -12.79 -8.77
C SER A 6 20.17 -11.40 -9.00
N PRO A 7 20.76 -10.52 -9.82
CA PRO A 7 20.18 -9.22 -10.17
C PRO A 7 18.72 -9.33 -10.67
N ASP A 8 18.39 -10.42 -11.35
CA ASP A 8 17.03 -10.70 -11.84
C ASP A 8 16.03 -10.96 -10.69
N GLU A 9 16.52 -11.48 -9.56
CA GLU A 9 15.72 -11.72 -8.35
C GLU A 9 15.53 -10.44 -7.52
N ILE A 10 16.41 -9.44 -7.67
CA ILE A 10 16.31 -8.13 -6.99
C ILE A 10 15.07 -7.36 -7.48
N PHE A 11 14.75 -7.47 -8.78
CA PHE A 11 13.59 -6.81 -9.38
C PHE A 11 12.38 -7.72 -9.57
N LYS A 12 12.50 -9.01 -9.20
CA LYS A 12 11.38 -9.95 -9.18
C LYS A 12 10.51 -9.66 -7.96
N GLY A 13 9.79 -8.53 -8.03
CA GLY A 13 8.67 -8.29 -7.15
C GLY A 13 7.76 -9.52 -7.15
N PHE A 14 7.23 -9.88 -6.00
CA PHE A 14 6.34 -11.03 -5.92
C PHE A 14 5.14 -10.79 -6.84
N SER A 15 4.97 -11.64 -7.86
CA SER A 15 3.84 -11.51 -8.78
C SER A 15 2.56 -11.92 -8.03
N GLN A 16 1.88 -10.94 -7.46
CA GLN A 16 0.53 -11.12 -6.95
C GLN A 16 -0.45 -10.68 -8.03
N ASN A 17 -1.27 -11.61 -8.51
CA ASN A 17 -2.38 -11.27 -9.39
C ASN A 17 -3.42 -10.49 -8.61
N GLY A 18 -4.08 -9.52 -9.24
CA GLY A 18 -5.02 -8.66 -8.53
C GLY A 18 -5.57 -7.56 -9.42
N TYR A 19 -6.32 -6.66 -8.79
CA TYR A 19 -6.80 -5.45 -9.42
C TYR A 19 -6.64 -4.26 -8.47
N SER A 20 -6.50 -3.08 -9.04
CA SER A 20 -6.37 -1.82 -8.31
C SER A 20 -7.37 -0.82 -8.86
N LEU A 21 -8.10 -0.17 -7.96
CA LEU A 21 -8.97 0.95 -8.24
C LEU A 21 -8.40 2.19 -7.55
N TYR A 22 -8.23 3.26 -8.32
CA TYR A 22 -7.75 4.54 -7.82
C TYR A 22 -8.70 5.66 -8.22
N ALA A 23 -8.99 6.54 -7.27
CA ALA A 23 -9.76 7.75 -7.47
C ALA A 23 -9.06 8.93 -6.80
N ASP A 24 -9.00 10.06 -7.51
CA ASP A 24 -8.52 11.35 -7.02
C ASP A 24 -9.51 12.44 -7.44
N VAL A 25 -9.93 13.25 -6.48
CA VAL A 25 -10.88 14.35 -6.69
C VAL A 25 -10.30 15.63 -6.13
N LYS A 26 -10.22 16.66 -6.97
CA LYS A 26 -9.76 18.00 -6.58
C LYS A 26 -10.96 18.90 -6.29
N LEU A 27 -10.95 19.54 -5.14
CA LEU A 27 -12.06 20.30 -4.57
C LEU A 27 -11.74 21.79 -4.40
N GLY A 28 -12.78 22.62 -4.48
CA GLY A 28 -12.73 24.07 -4.30
C GLY A 28 -12.31 24.86 -5.55
N GLU A 29 -12.56 26.17 -5.53
CA GLU A 29 -12.40 27.08 -6.69
C GLU A 29 -10.97 27.11 -7.26
N LYS A 30 -9.97 26.77 -6.44
CA LYS A 30 -8.55 26.72 -6.84
C LYS A 30 -7.96 25.31 -6.83
N LYS A 31 -8.80 24.26 -6.70
CA LYS A 31 -8.36 22.86 -6.62
C LYS A 31 -7.26 22.65 -5.57
N LYS A 32 -7.37 23.39 -4.46
CA LYS A 32 -6.39 23.36 -3.38
C LYS A 32 -6.53 22.12 -2.53
N TRP A 33 -7.75 21.67 -2.30
CA TRP A 33 -8.01 20.43 -1.59
C TRP A 33 -8.06 19.27 -2.58
N GLY A 34 -7.60 18.10 -2.18
CA GLY A 34 -7.77 16.87 -2.92
C GLY A 34 -8.13 15.73 -1.98
N THR A 35 -8.98 14.83 -2.42
CA THR A 35 -9.22 13.55 -1.74
C THR A 35 -8.79 12.42 -2.65
N LEU A 36 -8.15 11.40 -2.06
CA LEU A 36 -7.76 10.21 -2.79
C LEU A 36 -8.30 8.96 -2.10
N ALA A 37 -8.66 7.98 -2.90
CA ALA A 37 -8.98 6.64 -2.47
C ALA A 37 -8.28 5.64 -3.38
N ARG A 38 -7.66 4.63 -2.77
CA ARG A 38 -7.09 3.50 -3.49
C ARG A 38 -7.54 2.20 -2.84
N PHE A 39 -8.07 1.30 -3.64
CA PHE A 39 -8.39 -0.05 -3.22
C PHE A 39 -7.60 -1.02 -4.10
N ASP A 40 -6.74 -1.82 -3.48
CA ASP A 40 -6.09 -2.95 -4.13
C ASP A 40 -6.68 -4.25 -3.58
N TYR A 41 -7.01 -5.16 -4.49
CA TYR A 41 -7.27 -6.55 -4.17
C TYR A 41 -6.18 -7.41 -4.78
N TYR A 42 -5.59 -8.27 -3.95
CA TYR A 42 -4.60 -9.25 -4.32
C TYR A 42 -5.19 -10.65 -4.18
N ASN A 43 -4.79 -11.55 -5.07
CA ASN A 43 -5.01 -12.98 -4.99
C ASN A 43 -3.70 -13.64 -4.50
N PRO A 44 -3.47 -13.68 -3.17
CA PRO A 44 -2.22 -14.16 -2.62
C PRO A 44 -2.08 -15.68 -2.81
N ASP A 45 -0.95 -16.14 -3.33
CA ASP A 45 -0.58 -17.55 -3.21
C ASP A 45 -0.12 -17.82 -1.78
N THR A 46 -1.02 -18.37 -0.96
CA THR A 46 -0.78 -18.65 0.45
C THR A 46 0.04 -19.92 0.70
N LYS A 47 0.48 -20.63 -0.35
CA LYS A 47 1.33 -21.81 -0.20
C LYS A 47 2.67 -21.45 0.45
N ASN A 48 2.93 -22.11 1.59
CA ASN A 48 4.14 -21.93 2.41
C ASN A 48 4.33 -20.52 2.98
N ILE A 49 3.26 -19.75 3.16
CA ILE A 49 3.36 -18.35 3.58
C ILE A 49 3.99 -18.15 4.97
N LEU A 50 3.86 -19.12 5.88
CA LEU A 50 4.52 -19.06 7.19
C LEU A 50 6.05 -19.31 7.12
N LYS A 51 6.53 -19.92 6.04
CA LYS A 51 7.97 -20.11 5.79
C LYS A 51 8.57 -18.91 5.06
N LYS A 52 7.75 -18.20 4.28
CA LYS A 52 8.14 -17.00 3.54
C LYS A 52 7.84 -15.78 4.43
N LYS A 53 8.84 -15.18 5.06
CA LYS A 53 8.69 -13.96 5.90
C LYS A 53 8.39 -12.71 5.05
N ASN A 54 7.43 -12.79 4.13
CA ASN A 54 7.11 -11.72 3.20
C ASN A 54 5.60 -11.41 3.27
N HIS A 55 5.25 -10.16 2.99
CA HIS A 55 3.88 -9.63 2.98
C HIS A 55 3.00 -10.20 1.83
N GLN A 56 3.26 -11.44 1.42
CA GLN A 56 2.55 -12.12 0.34
C GLN A 56 1.12 -12.51 0.73
N ASP A 57 0.72 -12.30 1.98
CA ASP A 57 -0.56 -12.70 2.56
C ASP A 57 -1.58 -11.58 2.58
N ILE A 58 -1.15 -10.36 2.26
CA ILE A 58 -2.02 -9.21 2.07
C ILE A 58 -2.98 -9.55 0.93
N GLN A 59 -4.27 -9.51 1.24
CA GLN A 59 -5.34 -9.69 0.25
C GLN A 59 -5.94 -8.35 -0.15
N LYS A 60 -6.02 -7.39 0.78
CA LYS A 60 -6.64 -6.10 0.51
C LYS A 60 -5.78 -4.98 1.05
N ARG A 61 -5.67 -3.91 0.28
CA ARG A 61 -5.12 -2.64 0.72
C ARG A 61 -6.12 -1.54 0.43
N LEU A 62 -6.45 -0.76 1.44
CA LEU A 62 -7.26 0.45 1.31
C LEU A 62 -6.40 1.63 1.74
N ILE A 63 -6.36 2.68 0.93
CA ILE A 63 -5.74 3.96 1.24
C ILE A 63 -6.80 5.03 1.06
N LEU A 64 -6.97 5.88 2.07
CA LEU A 64 -7.82 7.06 2.01
C LEU A 64 -6.97 8.26 2.42
N GLY A 65 -7.02 9.36 1.66
CA GLY A 65 -6.18 10.51 1.96
C GLY A 65 -6.82 11.83 1.60
N VAL A 66 -6.36 12.87 2.30
CA VAL A 66 -6.70 14.27 2.04
C VAL A 66 -5.42 15.05 1.83
N SER A 67 -5.37 15.78 0.72
CA SER A 67 -4.24 16.63 0.36
C SER A 67 -4.63 18.09 0.32
N TYR A 68 -3.64 18.94 0.58
CA TYR A 68 -3.72 20.37 0.43
C TYR A 68 -2.54 20.88 -0.39
N ARG A 69 -2.84 21.53 -1.52
CA ARG A 69 -1.87 22.18 -2.40
C ARG A 69 -1.48 23.53 -1.83
N LEU A 70 -0.19 23.66 -1.58
CA LEU A 70 0.51 24.87 -1.17
C LEU A 70 0.93 25.71 -2.40
N VAL A 71 1.67 26.78 -2.16
CA VAL A 71 2.24 27.65 -3.21
C VAL A 71 3.27 26.87 -4.04
N MET A 72 3.45 27.22 -5.32
CA MET A 72 4.41 26.60 -6.24
C MET A 72 4.20 25.09 -6.46
N ASN A 73 2.96 24.61 -6.40
CA ASN A 73 2.61 23.18 -6.54
C ASN A 73 3.23 22.26 -5.46
N ASN A 74 3.71 22.82 -4.35
CA ASN A 74 4.01 22.06 -3.14
C ASN A 74 2.72 21.47 -2.55
N MET A 75 2.82 20.41 -1.75
CA MET A 75 1.63 19.72 -1.24
C MET A 75 1.88 19.08 0.12
N ILE A 76 0.86 19.12 0.97
CA ILE A 76 0.75 18.28 2.18
C ILE A 76 -0.31 17.22 1.90
N LEU A 77 -0.05 15.97 2.27
CA LEU A 77 -1.00 14.86 2.21
C LEU A 77 -1.00 14.15 3.55
N ILE A 78 -2.19 13.88 4.08
CA ILE A 78 -2.39 12.95 5.18
C ILE A 78 -3.20 11.78 4.64
N ASP A 79 -2.68 10.58 4.81
CA ASP A 79 -3.35 9.35 4.39
C ASP A 79 -3.38 8.30 5.50
N TRP A 80 -4.46 7.53 5.50
CA TRP A 80 -4.63 6.33 6.30
C TRP A 80 -4.64 5.13 5.38
N GLN A 81 -3.89 4.11 5.78
CA GLN A 81 -3.80 2.83 5.10
C GLN A 81 -4.29 1.72 6.01
N LYS A 82 -5.03 0.78 5.43
CA LYS A 82 -5.38 -0.51 6.03
C LYS A 82 -4.96 -1.66 5.13
N LEU A 83 -4.26 -2.63 5.71
CA LEU A 83 -3.90 -3.89 5.08
C LEU A 83 -4.70 -5.01 5.74
N SER A 84 -5.36 -5.83 4.93
CA SER A 84 -6.08 -7.00 5.40
C SER A 84 -5.40 -8.27 4.91
N HIS A 85 -5.20 -9.19 5.84
CA HIS A 85 -4.44 -10.42 5.63
C HIS A 85 -5.39 -11.61 5.54
N THR A 86 -5.01 -12.65 4.80
CA THR A 86 -5.78 -13.90 4.69
C THR A 86 -5.18 -15.06 5.49
N ALA A 87 -3.89 -15.03 5.77
CA ALA A 87 -3.20 -16.17 6.35
C ALA A 87 -3.37 -16.26 7.88
N TYR A 88 -3.36 -17.49 8.37
CA TYR A 88 -3.31 -17.83 9.77
C TYR A 88 -1.86 -18.15 10.15
N PHE A 89 -1.32 -17.50 11.18
CA PHE A 89 0.04 -17.75 11.68
C PHE A 89 0.10 -18.82 12.78
N ARG A 90 -1.07 -19.26 13.26
CA ARG A 90 -1.30 -20.46 14.07
C ARG A 90 -2.66 -21.07 13.66
N PRO A 91 -2.95 -22.36 13.92
CA PRO A 91 -4.22 -22.99 13.56
C PRO A 91 -5.48 -22.23 14.02
N ASP A 92 -5.33 -21.42 15.06
CA ASP A 92 -6.35 -20.63 15.74
C ASP A 92 -6.13 -19.10 15.64
N ALA A 93 -5.04 -18.63 15.04
CA ALA A 93 -4.68 -17.21 15.03
C ALA A 93 -4.44 -16.67 13.62
N LYS A 94 -5.33 -15.76 13.19
CA LYS A 94 -5.23 -15.04 11.92
C LYS A 94 -4.25 -13.87 12.05
N ILE A 95 -3.44 -13.63 11.01
CA ILE A 95 -2.57 -12.44 10.98
C ILE A 95 -3.45 -11.19 11.13
N PRO A 96 -3.17 -10.33 12.13
CA PRO A 96 -3.98 -9.15 12.39
C PRO A 96 -3.87 -8.17 11.22
N ASN A 97 -4.91 -7.35 11.03
CA ASN A 97 -4.85 -6.28 10.06
C ASN A 97 -3.84 -5.22 10.52
N GLU A 98 -3.11 -4.65 9.57
CA GLU A 98 -2.19 -3.54 9.83
C GLU A 98 -2.85 -2.22 9.43
N GLU A 99 -2.70 -1.19 10.27
CA GLU A 99 -3.20 0.15 9.99
C GLU A 99 -2.06 1.17 10.17
N ARG A 100 -2.01 2.18 9.30
CA ARG A 100 -0.94 3.18 9.30
C ARG A 100 -1.49 4.56 8.92
N TRP A 101 -1.11 5.56 9.70
CA TRP A 101 -1.24 6.96 9.33
C TRP A 101 0.09 7.49 8.79
N GLN A 102 0.04 8.24 7.70
CA GLN A 102 1.21 8.87 7.10
C GLN A 102 0.93 10.34 6.80
N ALA A 103 1.92 11.19 7.07
CA ALA A 103 1.92 12.58 6.66
C ALA A 103 3.08 12.80 5.68
N THR A 104 2.77 13.37 4.52
CA THR A 104 3.73 13.59 3.43
C THR A 104 3.77 15.08 3.11
N LEU A 105 4.97 15.66 3.13
CA LEU A 105 5.25 16.99 2.59
C LEU A 105 6.04 16.81 1.28
N GLN A 106 5.45 17.23 0.16
CA GLN A 106 6.10 17.21 -1.15
C GLN A 106 6.51 18.64 -1.53
N ILE A 107 7.81 18.83 -1.74
CA ILE A 107 8.41 20.09 -2.18
C ILE A 107 8.92 19.94 -3.61
N LYS A 108 8.55 20.85 -4.50
CA LYS A 108 9.01 20.92 -5.90
C LYS A 108 9.82 22.22 -6.08
N PHE A 109 11.00 22.10 -6.65
CA PHE A 109 11.93 23.20 -6.94
C PHE A 109 11.97 23.45 -8.44
#